data_AF-A0A350NP44-F1
#
_entry.id   AF-A0A350NP44-F1
#
_cell.length_a   1.000
_cell.length_b   1.000
_cell.length_c   1.000
_cell.angle_alpha   90.00
_cell.angle_beta   90.00
_cell.angle_gamma   90.00
#
_symmetry.space_group_name_H-M   'P 1'
#
loop_
_entity.id
_entity.type
_entity.pdbx_description
1 polymer ?
#
loop_
_entity_poly.entity_id
_entity_poly.type
_entity_poly.pdbx_seq_one_letter_code
_entity_poly.pdbx_strand_id
1 'polypeptide(L)'
;MTRGKIRHLFPGNNTSIGFFSLYQYMPPPLENLKRYFIIKGGPGVGKSTFMKAIAETILNMGHDVELHHCSSDNASLDGVVIPFLGVAFVDGTAPHSIDPKIPGAVEEIINLGDFWNAAGLQKDRVQIAAAISENGRLFRRAYSHLAVAKIFHDEYESAFSEPGVMDWKAVDRETLEILGDIFSSSSHSGLQSVQRHLFATAITPDGPQ
;
A
#
# COMPACT_ATOMS: atom_id res chain seq x y z
N MET A 1 -22.04 20.39 1.91
CA MET A 1 -20.99 19.78 2.75
C MET A 1 -19.73 19.67 1.89
N THR A 2 -18.57 20.00 2.43
CA THR A 2 -17.29 19.84 1.72
C THR A 2 -16.91 18.36 1.68
N ARG A 3 -16.50 17.85 0.50
CA ARG A 3 -15.98 16.48 0.36
C ARG A 3 -14.75 16.29 1.27
N GLY A 4 -14.60 15.11 1.86
CA GLY A 4 -13.42 14.75 2.63
C GLY A 4 -12.14 14.73 1.79
N LYS A 5 -10.98 14.70 2.46
CA LYS A 5 -9.67 14.59 1.82
C LYS A 5 -9.27 13.14 1.64
N ILE A 6 -8.48 12.90 0.59
CA ILE A 6 -7.94 11.58 0.28
C ILE A 6 -6.42 11.61 0.48
N ARG A 7 -5.90 10.61 1.17
CA ARG A 7 -4.47 10.30 1.18
C ARG A 7 -4.21 9.02 0.39
N HIS A 8 -3.29 9.07 -0.56
CA HIS A 8 -2.90 7.92 -1.38
C HIS A 8 -1.58 7.35 -0.86
N LEU A 9 -1.55 6.04 -0.66
CA LEU A 9 -0.42 5.33 -0.06
C LEU A 9 -0.29 3.95 -0.70
N PHE A 10 0.87 3.32 -0.56
CA PHE A 10 1.09 1.93 -0.92
C PHE A 10 1.52 1.13 0.32
N PRO A 11 0.81 0.04 0.68
CA PRO A 11 1.18 -0.86 1.77
C PRO A 11 2.22 -1.90 1.33
N GLY A 12 2.50 -2.02 0.04
CA GLY A 12 3.47 -2.95 -0.53
C GLY A 12 4.12 -2.38 -1.78
N ASN A 13 5.32 -2.87 -2.11
CA ASN A 13 6.09 -2.34 -3.23
C ASN A 13 6.89 -3.43 -3.95
N ASN A 14 7.09 -3.28 -5.25
CA ASN A 14 8.00 -4.10 -6.03
C ASN A 14 9.40 -3.49 -5.98
N THR A 15 10.36 -4.22 -5.45
CA THR A 15 11.71 -3.71 -5.21
C THR A 15 12.77 -4.61 -5.85
N SER A 16 14.02 -4.15 -5.82
CA SER A 16 15.20 -4.91 -6.24
C SER A 16 15.44 -6.19 -5.45
N ILE A 17 14.86 -6.31 -4.24
CA ILE A 17 14.93 -7.51 -3.41
C ILE A 17 13.64 -8.35 -3.48
N GLY A 18 12.74 -8.02 -4.41
CA GLY A 18 11.42 -8.64 -4.56
C GLY A 18 10.30 -7.81 -3.96
N PHE A 19 9.18 -8.47 -3.65
CA PHE A 19 8.05 -7.80 -3.03
C PHE A 19 8.37 -7.41 -1.58
N PHE A 20 8.21 -6.14 -1.24
CA PHE A 20 8.38 -5.62 0.12
C PHE A 20 7.03 -5.24 0.73
N SER A 21 6.74 -5.77 1.92
CA SER A 21 5.42 -5.68 2.57
C SER A 21 5.45 -4.79 3.81
N LEU A 22 4.52 -3.84 3.90
CA LEU A 22 4.27 -2.97 5.05
C LEU A 22 2.79 -2.99 5.49
N TYR A 23 2.01 -3.99 5.09
CA TYR A 23 0.57 -4.10 5.38
C TYR A 23 0.26 -4.09 6.89
N GLN A 24 1.20 -4.54 7.71
CA GLN A 24 1.08 -4.50 9.17
C GLN A 24 0.96 -3.07 9.74
N TYR A 25 1.44 -2.06 9.01
CA TYR A 25 1.34 -0.65 9.38
C TYR A 25 0.13 0.05 8.73
N MET A 26 -0.64 -0.69 7.93
CA MET A 26 -1.83 -0.15 7.28
C MET A 26 -2.93 0.19 8.28
N PRO A 27 -3.40 -0.69 9.19
CA PRO A 27 -4.39 -0.29 10.17
C PRO A 27 -3.81 0.70 11.19
N PRO A 28 -4.64 1.61 11.74
CA PRO A 28 -4.29 2.38 12.94
C PRO A 28 -3.84 1.47 14.10
N PRO A 29 -3.13 2.01 15.10
CA PRO A 29 -2.84 1.28 16.33
C PRO A 29 -4.10 0.73 16.99
N LEU A 30 -3.94 -0.38 17.70
CA LEU A 30 -5.05 -1.11 18.32
C LEU A 30 -5.94 -0.21 19.20
N GLU A 31 -5.34 0.74 19.93
CA GLU A 31 -6.07 1.71 20.77
C GLU A 31 -7.06 2.58 19.99
N ASN A 32 -6.78 2.82 18.70
CA ASN A 32 -7.59 3.63 17.80
C ASN A 32 -8.32 2.79 16.74
N LEU A 33 -8.16 1.46 16.76
CA LEU A 33 -8.74 0.54 15.79
C LEU A 33 -9.95 -0.17 16.41
N LYS A 34 -11.15 0.23 15.99
CA LYS A 34 -12.42 -0.37 16.42
C LYS A 34 -12.78 -1.61 15.62
N ARG A 35 -12.55 -1.59 14.30
CA ARG A 35 -12.84 -2.72 13.40
C ARG A 35 -11.80 -2.83 12.31
N TYR A 36 -11.39 -4.05 12.01
CA TYR A 36 -10.50 -4.36 10.91
C TYR A 36 -11.07 -5.50 10.05
N PHE A 37 -11.51 -5.16 8.84
CA PHE A 37 -12.13 -6.10 7.93
C PHE A 37 -11.09 -6.66 6.96
N ILE A 38 -10.92 -7.97 6.99
CA ILE A 38 -10.04 -8.71 6.09
C ILE A 38 -10.90 -9.29 4.98
N ILE A 39 -10.80 -8.71 3.79
CA ILE A 39 -11.56 -9.13 2.62
C ILE A 39 -10.80 -10.27 1.95
N LYS A 40 -11.43 -11.44 1.88
CA LYS A 40 -10.88 -12.62 1.21
C LYS A 40 -11.66 -12.89 -0.09
N GLY A 41 -10.96 -13.36 -1.11
CA GLY A 41 -11.58 -13.88 -2.33
C GLY A 41 -10.65 -13.82 -3.53
N GLY A 42 -10.98 -14.55 -4.60
CA GLY A 42 -10.15 -14.62 -5.80
C GLY A 42 -10.04 -13.28 -6.55
N PRO A 43 -9.14 -13.16 -7.54
CA PRO A 43 -9.14 -12.03 -8.47
C PRO A 43 -10.53 -11.87 -9.12
N GLY A 44 -10.96 -10.62 -9.34
CA GLY A 44 -12.20 -10.32 -10.04
C GLY A 44 -13.51 -10.42 -9.22
N VAL A 45 -13.48 -10.83 -7.94
CA VAL A 45 -14.69 -10.88 -7.08
C VAL A 45 -15.15 -9.51 -6.56
N GLY A 46 -14.53 -8.42 -7.03
CA GLY A 46 -14.96 -7.05 -6.69
C GLY A 46 -14.38 -6.48 -5.39
N LYS A 47 -13.29 -7.03 -4.84
CA LYS A 47 -12.64 -6.53 -3.60
C LYS A 47 -12.30 -5.04 -3.65
N SER A 48 -11.54 -4.61 -4.67
CA SER A 48 -11.19 -3.20 -4.85
C SER A 48 -12.42 -2.33 -5.11
N THR A 49 -13.37 -2.80 -5.92
CA THR A 49 -14.63 -2.09 -6.20
C THR A 49 -15.43 -1.84 -4.91
N PHE A 50 -15.53 -2.86 -4.05
CA PHE A 50 -16.19 -2.76 -2.76
C PHE A 50 -15.51 -1.72 -1.86
N MET A 51 -14.18 -1.77 -1.75
CA MET A 51 -13.40 -0.80 -0.98
C MET A 51 -13.53 0.63 -1.52
N LYS A 52 -13.49 0.82 -2.84
CA LYS A 52 -13.67 2.13 -3.49
C LYS A 52 -15.07 2.69 -3.23
N ALA A 53 -16.11 1.85 -3.29
CA ALA A 53 -17.48 2.27 -3.01
C ALA A 53 -17.65 2.74 -1.56
N ILE A 54 -17.03 2.05 -0.60
CA ILE A 54 -16.98 2.47 0.81
C ILE A 54 -16.28 3.83 0.92
N ALA A 55 -15.06 3.95 0.38
CA ALA A 55 -14.28 5.18 0.46
C ALA A 55 -15.03 6.38 -0.13
N GLU A 56 -15.65 6.22 -1.30
CA GLU A 56 -16.40 7.27 -1.98
C GLU A 56 -17.63 7.70 -1.16
N THR A 57 -18.32 6.76 -0.53
CA THR A 57 -19.44 7.06 0.37
C THR A 57 -18.98 7.93 1.54
N ILE A 58 -17.89 7.53 2.21
CA ILE A 58 -17.33 8.26 3.36
C ILE A 58 -16.84 9.66 2.97
N LEU A 59 -16.18 9.79 1.81
CA LEU A 59 -15.74 11.07 1.28
C LEU A 59 -16.90 12.02 1.00
N ASN A 60 -18.00 11.50 0.45
CA ASN A 60 -19.21 12.27 0.15
C ASN A 60 -19.96 12.69 1.42
N MET A 61 -19.75 11.99 2.53
CA MET A 61 -20.21 12.41 3.87
C MET A 61 -19.31 13.49 4.50
N GLY A 62 -18.21 13.87 3.84
CA GLY A 62 -17.30 14.93 4.29
C GLY A 62 -16.18 14.45 5.23
N HIS A 63 -15.88 13.15 5.22
CA HIS A 63 -14.86 12.56 6.08
C HIS A 63 -13.64 12.08 5.28
N ASP A 64 -12.47 12.22 5.88
CA ASP A 64 -11.19 11.85 5.26
C ASP A 64 -11.02 10.32 5.18
N VAL A 65 -10.33 9.86 4.14
CA VAL A 65 -9.97 8.43 3.95
C VAL A 65 -8.53 8.28 3.47
N GLU A 66 -7.94 7.14 3.80
CA GLU A 66 -6.66 6.70 3.22
C GLU A 66 -6.95 5.58 2.22
N LEU A 67 -6.48 5.74 0.99
CA LEU A 67 -6.52 4.71 -0.04
C LEU A 67 -5.16 4.05 -0.14
N HIS A 68 -5.14 2.73 0.05
CA HIS A 68 -3.95 1.91 -0.06
C HIS A 68 -3.99 1.15 -1.39
N HIS A 69 -3.15 1.57 -2.33
CA HIS A 69 -3.12 1.08 -3.69
C HIS A 69 -2.33 -0.22 -3.82
N CYS A 70 -2.72 -1.05 -4.78
CA CYS A 70 -1.98 -2.27 -5.12
C CYS A 70 -0.76 -1.91 -5.96
N SER A 71 0.43 -2.38 -5.58
CA SER A 71 1.65 -2.19 -6.39
C SER A 71 1.71 -3.07 -7.63
N SER A 72 0.81 -4.06 -7.74
CA SER A 72 0.75 -5.00 -8.87
C SER A 72 -0.39 -4.72 -9.85
N ASP A 73 -1.36 -3.89 -9.47
CA ASP A 73 -2.47 -3.47 -10.31
C ASP A 73 -2.83 -2.02 -9.98
N ASN A 74 -2.43 -1.11 -10.88
CA ASN A 74 -2.58 0.35 -10.76
C ASN A 74 -4.02 0.80 -10.53
N ALA A 75 -4.99 0.01 -11.01
CA ALA A 75 -6.40 0.33 -10.84
C ALA A 75 -6.98 -0.27 -9.56
N SER A 76 -6.25 -1.07 -8.79
CA SER A 76 -6.76 -1.77 -7.62
C SER A 76 -6.32 -1.14 -6.30
N LEU A 77 -7.17 -1.33 -5.30
CA LEU A 77 -6.90 -1.02 -3.90
C LEU A 77 -6.67 -2.32 -3.16
N ASP A 78 -5.68 -2.30 -2.29
CA ASP A 78 -5.38 -3.35 -1.32
C ASP A 78 -5.89 -2.99 0.08
N GLY A 79 -6.28 -1.73 0.31
CA GLY A 79 -6.90 -1.35 1.56
C GLY A 79 -7.51 0.05 1.58
N VAL A 80 -8.34 0.28 2.59
CA VAL A 80 -8.94 1.57 2.90
C VAL A 80 -8.94 1.77 4.40
N VAL A 81 -8.48 2.93 4.87
CA VAL A 81 -8.59 3.33 6.28
C VAL A 81 -9.53 4.51 6.39
N ILE A 82 -10.43 4.45 7.37
CA ILE A 82 -11.38 5.50 7.73
C ILE A 82 -11.02 5.98 9.14
N PRO A 83 -10.10 6.97 9.28
CA PRO A 83 -9.50 7.30 10.56
C PRO A 83 -10.51 7.70 11.64
N PHE A 84 -11.51 8.51 11.29
CA PHE A 84 -12.49 9.01 12.28
C PHE A 84 -13.36 7.91 12.89
N LEU A 85 -13.58 6.80 12.16
CA LEU A 85 -14.30 5.63 12.66
C LEU A 85 -13.38 4.64 13.38
N GLY A 86 -12.06 4.74 13.20
CA GLY A 86 -11.14 3.68 13.61
C GLY A 86 -11.41 2.38 12.87
N VAL A 87 -11.77 2.46 11.57
CA VAL A 87 -12.10 1.29 10.75
C VAL A 87 -11.08 1.16 9.62
N ALA A 88 -10.62 -0.06 9.37
CA ALA A 88 -9.78 -0.38 8.23
C ALA A 88 -10.30 -1.60 7.47
N PHE A 89 -10.05 -1.63 6.17
CA PHE A 89 -10.32 -2.74 5.25
C PHE A 89 -9.02 -3.12 4.56
N VAL A 90 -8.73 -4.41 4.43
CA VAL A 90 -7.56 -4.93 3.71
C VAL A 90 -7.96 -6.07 2.78
N ASP A 91 -7.31 -6.17 1.63
CA ASP A 91 -7.27 -7.39 0.84
C ASP A 91 -6.33 -8.40 1.51
N GLY A 92 -6.90 -9.47 2.06
CA GLY A 92 -6.16 -10.56 2.72
C GLY A 92 -5.84 -11.74 1.80
N THR A 93 -5.86 -11.55 0.47
CA THR A 93 -5.60 -12.59 -0.52
C THR A 93 -4.09 -12.70 -0.81
N ALA A 94 -3.63 -13.87 -1.24
CA ALA A 94 -2.26 -14.04 -1.72
C ALA A 94 -1.92 -12.97 -2.79
N PRO A 95 -0.70 -12.40 -2.78
CA PRO A 95 0.46 -12.80 -1.97
C PRO A 95 0.51 -12.22 -0.54
N HIS A 96 -0.51 -11.45 -0.12
CA HIS A 96 -0.59 -10.81 1.21
C HIS A 96 -1.62 -11.51 2.08
N SER A 97 -1.43 -12.82 2.30
CA SER A 97 -2.31 -13.60 3.18
C SER A 97 -2.26 -13.04 4.61
N ILE A 98 -3.25 -12.22 4.94
CA ILE A 98 -3.43 -11.64 6.28
C ILE A 98 -4.55 -12.41 6.96
N ASP A 99 -4.26 -13.05 8.08
CA ASP A 99 -5.27 -13.72 8.90
C ASP A 99 -5.49 -12.95 10.21
N PRO A 100 -6.71 -13.02 10.79
CA PRO A 100 -7.01 -12.36 12.06
C PRO A 100 -6.07 -12.80 13.18
N LYS A 101 -5.51 -11.84 13.92
CA LYS A 101 -4.75 -12.02 15.15
C LYS A 101 -5.62 -11.90 16.42
N ILE A 102 -6.67 -11.07 16.37
CA ILE A 102 -7.63 -10.82 17.44
C ILE A 102 -9.06 -10.96 16.88
N PRO A 103 -9.43 -12.17 16.41
CA PRO A 103 -10.71 -12.42 15.76
C PRO A 103 -11.89 -12.10 16.68
N GLY A 104 -12.93 -11.46 16.14
CA GLY A 104 -14.18 -11.17 16.83
C GLY A 104 -14.12 -10.00 17.81
N ALA A 105 -12.96 -9.63 18.34
CA ALA A 105 -12.80 -8.42 19.16
C ALA A 105 -12.59 -7.18 18.30
N VAL A 106 -11.76 -7.29 17.25
CA VAL A 106 -11.47 -6.20 16.30
C VAL A 106 -11.59 -6.66 14.86
N GLU A 107 -11.11 -7.88 14.58
CA GLU A 107 -10.98 -8.38 13.21
C GLU A 107 -12.14 -9.27 12.77
N GLU A 108 -12.54 -9.09 11.51
CA GLU A 108 -13.60 -9.88 10.87
C GLU A 108 -13.24 -10.19 9.42
N ILE A 109 -13.55 -11.41 8.98
CA ILE A 109 -13.35 -11.82 7.59
C ILE A 109 -14.62 -11.54 6.79
N ILE A 110 -14.47 -10.82 5.68
CA ILE A 110 -15.50 -10.70 4.65
C ILE A 110 -15.09 -11.62 3.50
N ASN A 111 -15.81 -12.74 3.33
CA ASN A 111 -15.53 -13.69 2.26
C ASN A 111 -16.34 -13.37 1.00
N LEU A 112 -15.71 -12.72 0.02
CA LEU A 112 -16.31 -12.47 -1.29
C LEU A 112 -16.18 -13.68 -2.23
N GLY A 113 -15.42 -14.71 -1.85
CA GLY A 113 -15.35 -15.97 -2.58
C GLY A 113 -16.68 -16.71 -2.65
N ASP A 114 -17.60 -16.47 -1.71
CA ASP A 114 -18.92 -17.13 -1.70
C ASP A 114 -19.81 -16.72 -2.88
N PHE A 115 -19.46 -15.63 -3.59
CA PHE A 115 -20.25 -15.07 -4.69
C PHE A 115 -19.65 -15.31 -6.09
N TRP A 116 -18.56 -16.09 -6.22
CA TRP A 116 -17.95 -16.35 -7.52
C TRP A 116 -18.68 -17.42 -8.35
N ASN A 117 -18.42 -17.47 -9.66
CA ASN A 117 -18.90 -18.56 -10.50
C ASN A 117 -18.02 -19.80 -10.34
N ALA A 118 -18.32 -20.63 -9.33
CA ALA A 118 -17.55 -21.83 -9.04
C ALA A 118 -17.48 -22.80 -10.23
N ALA A 119 -18.60 -23.01 -10.94
CA ALA A 119 -18.65 -23.90 -12.09
C ALA A 119 -17.76 -23.39 -13.24
N GLY A 120 -17.76 -22.08 -13.49
CA GLY A 120 -16.87 -21.44 -14.47
C GLY A 120 -15.39 -21.60 -14.11
N LEU A 121 -15.03 -21.30 -12.85
CA LEU A 121 -13.64 -21.45 -12.38
C LEU A 121 -13.17 -22.90 -12.43
N GLN A 122 -14.03 -23.87 -12.09
CA GLN A 122 -13.69 -25.30 -12.15
C GLN A 122 -13.45 -25.77 -13.59
N LYS A 123 -14.23 -25.26 -14.56
CA LYS A 123 -14.06 -25.57 -15.98
C LYS A 123 -12.68 -25.14 -16.49
N ASP A 124 -12.22 -23.96 -16.09
CA ASP A 124 -10.99 -23.34 -16.58
C ASP A 124 -9.78 -23.55 -15.62
N ARG A 125 -9.88 -24.49 -14.67
CA ARG A 125 -8.89 -24.69 -13.59
C ARG A 125 -7.45 -24.87 -14.07
N VAL A 126 -7.25 -25.53 -15.22
CA VAL A 126 -5.91 -25.80 -15.77
C VAL A 126 -5.30 -24.51 -16.32
N GLN A 127 -6.10 -23.73 -17.06
CA GLN A 127 -5.72 -22.43 -17.62
C GLN A 127 -5.43 -21.43 -16.50
N ILE A 128 -6.27 -21.40 -15.47
CA ILE A 128 -6.08 -20.56 -14.28
C ILE A 128 -4.76 -20.93 -13.58
N ALA A 129 -4.50 -22.22 -13.34
CA ALA A 129 -3.26 -22.66 -12.71
C ALA A 129 -2.02 -22.30 -13.55
N ALA A 130 -2.11 -22.45 -14.88
CA ALA A 130 -1.05 -22.05 -15.80
C ALA A 130 -0.80 -20.53 -15.76
N ALA A 131 -1.86 -19.72 -15.74
CA ALA A 131 -1.76 -18.26 -15.65
C ALA A 131 -1.14 -17.82 -14.31
N ILE A 132 -1.51 -18.44 -13.19
CA ILE A 132 -0.91 -18.17 -11.87
C ILE A 132 0.59 -18.50 -11.89
N SER A 133 0.97 -19.65 -12.47
CA SER A 133 2.37 -20.06 -12.58
C SER A 133 3.19 -19.08 -13.43
N GLU A 134 2.62 -18.69 -14.57
CA GLU A 134 3.25 -17.74 -15.49
C GLU A 134 3.39 -16.36 -14.86
N ASN A 135 2.37 -15.88 -14.16
CA ASN A 135 2.43 -14.64 -13.39
C ASN A 135 3.59 -14.66 -12.37
N GLY A 136 3.73 -15.74 -11.61
CA GLY A 136 4.86 -15.92 -10.69
C GLY A 136 6.22 -15.92 -11.40
N ARG A 137 6.31 -16.49 -12.62
CA ARG A 137 7.53 -16.47 -13.44
C ARG A 137 7.86 -15.05 -13.90
N LEU A 138 6.87 -14.28 -14.33
CA LEU A 138 7.04 -12.90 -14.78
C LEU A 138 7.46 -11.99 -13.63
N PHE A 139 6.88 -12.12 -12.43
CA PHE A 139 7.32 -11.38 -11.25
C PHE A 139 8.77 -11.67 -10.89
N ARG A 140 9.20 -12.95 -10.89
CA ARG A 140 10.62 -13.29 -10.67
C ARG A 140 11.53 -12.58 -11.67
N ARG A 141 11.16 -12.57 -12.95
CA ARG A 141 11.92 -11.87 -14.00
C ARG A 141 11.95 -10.36 -13.76
N ALA A 142 10.82 -9.75 -13.40
CA ALA A 142 10.74 -8.33 -13.08
C ALA A 142 11.69 -7.99 -11.91
N TYR A 143 11.66 -8.77 -10.84
CA TYR A 143 12.56 -8.58 -9.69
C TYR A 143 14.03 -8.76 -10.05
N SER A 144 14.39 -9.69 -10.94
CA SER A 144 15.75 -9.79 -11.45
C SER A 144 16.18 -8.53 -12.22
N HIS A 145 15.29 -7.93 -13.01
CA HIS A 145 15.58 -6.67 -13.69
C HIS A 145 15.71 -5.50 -12.69
N LEU A 146 14.85 -5.42 -11.67
CA LEU A 146 14.97 -4.41 -10.61
C LEU A 146 16.26 -4.58 -9.79
N ALA A 147 16.71 -5.82 -9.55
CA ALA A 147 17.98 -6.09 -8.89
C ALA A 147 19.16 -5.53 -9.71
N VAL A 148 19.16 -5.73 -11.02
CA VAL A 148 20.17 -5.15 -11.92
C VAL A 148 20.07 -3.62 -11.95
N ALA A 149 18.87 -3.07 -12.03
CA ALA A 149 18.67 -1.62 -12.01
C ALA A 149 19.22 -0.99 -10.72
N LYS A 150 19.07 -1.66 -9.57
CA LYS A 150 19.67 -1.21 -8.32
C LYS A 150 21.20 -1.14 -8.39
N ILE A 151 21.87 -2.08 -9.05
CA ILE A 151 23.34 -2.03 -9.19
C ILE A 151 23.76 -0.76 -9.94
N PHE A 152 23.09 -0.45 -11.05
CA PHE A 152 23.38 0.79 -11.80
C PHE A 152 23.02 2.05 -11.00
N HIS A 153 21.92 2.00 -10.26
CA HIS A 153 21.51 3.12 -9.40
C HIS A 153 22.51 3.36 -8.28
N ASP A 154 22.97 2.31 -7.59
CA ASP A 154 23.96 2.40 -6.52
C ASP A 154 25.32 2.91 -7.05
N GLU A 155 25.74 2.47 -8.23
CA GLU A 155 26.95 2.99 -8.91
C GLU A 155 26.80 4.48 -9.22
N TYR A 156 25.65 4.88 -9.79
CA TYR A 156 25.35 6.29 -10.06
C TYR A 156 25.32 7.13 -8.77
N GLU A 157 24.73 6.62 -7.69
CA GLU A 157 24.71 7.30 -6.40
C GLU A 157 26.12 7.43 -5.79
N SER A 158 26.97 6.42 -5.99
CA SER A 158 28.35 6.43 -5.45
C SER A 158 29.17 7.62 -5.98
N ALA A 159 28.91 8.07 -7.21
CA ALA A 159 29.60 9.22 -7.81
C ALA A 159 29.41 10.53 -6.99
N PHE A 160 28.28 10.70 -6.32
CA PHE A 160 28.05 11.87 -5.45
C PHE A 160 28.85 11.84 -4.13
N SER A 161 29.45 10.70 -3.80
CA SER A 161 30.35 10.57 -2.66
C SER A 161 31.78 10.99 -3.00
N GLU A 162 32.10 11.19 -4.28
CA GLU A 162 33.44 11.62 -4.69
C GLU A 162 33.73 13.06 -4.23
N PRO A 163 34.96 13.35 -3.74
CA PRO A 163 35.33 14.68 -3.30
C PRO A 163 35.14 15.73 -4.39
N GLY A 164 34.33 16.75 -4.11
CA GLY A 164 34.09 17.88 -5.00
C GLY A 164 32.96 17.69 -6.02
N VAL A 165 32.30 16.53 -6.06
CA VAL A 165 31.12 16.30 -6.92
C VAL A 165 29.84 16.87 -6.29
N MET A 166 29.68 16.73 -4.97
CA MET A 166 28.52 17.22 -4.23
C MET A 166 28.94 18.07 -3.01
N ASP A 167 28.30 19.23 -2.83
CA ASP A 167 28.43 20.03 -1.61
C ASP A 167 27.32 19.64 -0.62
N TRP A 168 27.57 18.59 0.16
CA TRP A 168 26.64 18.11 1.18
C TRP A 168 26.31 19.16 2.25
N LYS A 169 27.22 20.10 2.53
CA LYS A 169 26.93 21.20 3.47
C LYS A 169 25.91 22.18 2.91
N ALA A 170 25.96 22.44 1.60
CA ALA A 170 24.93 23.24 0.94
C ALA A 170 23.58 22.51 0.96
N VAL A 171 23.55 21.21 0.65
CA VAL A 171 22.32 20.39 0.72
C VAL A 171 21.70 20.42 2.11
N ASP A 172 22.52 20.22 3.15
CA ASP A 172 22.05 20.25 4.54
C ASP A 172 21.46 21.62 4.90
N ARG A 173 22.09 22.72 4.45
CA ARG A 173 21.58 24.07 4.66
C ARG A 173 20.23 24.28 4.00
N GLU A 174 20.09 23.96 2.71
CA GLU A 174 18.81 24.06 1.99
C GLU A 174 17.73 23.18 2.64
N THR A 175 18.11 21.99 3.10
CA THR A 175 17.19 21.08 3.80
C THR A 175 16.67 21.73 5.09
N LEU A 176 17.55 22.33 5.90
CA LEU A 176 17.15 23.03 7.13
C LEU A 176 16.29 24.26 6.86
N GLU A 177 16.56 25.01 5.79
CA GLU A 177 15.74 26.15 5.37
C GLU A 177 14.32 25.71 4.97
N ILE A 178 14.20 24.69 4.12
CA ILE A 178 12.91 24.11 3.72
C ILE A 178 12.15 23.56 4.93
N LEU A 179 12.82 22.86 5.86
CA LEU A 179 12.21 22.38 7.09
C LEU A 179 11.70 23.55 7.94
N GLY A 180 12.49 24.62 8.04
CA GLY A 180 12.10 25.88 8.69
C GLY A 180 10.84 26.46 8.08
N ASP A 181 10.77 26.58 6.76
CA ASP A 181 9.62 27.15 6.06
C ASP A 181 8.35 26.32 6.24
N ILE A 182 8.45 25.00 6.01
CA ILE A 182 7.30 24.08 6.08
C ILE A 182 6.78 23.95 7.52
N PHE A 183 7.67 23.88 8.50
CA PHE A 183 7.31 23.58 9.89
C PHE A 183 7.37 24.78 10.82
N SER A 184 7.65 26.00 10.33
CA SER A 184 7.75 27.24 11.12
C SER A 184 6.57 27.48 12.06
N SER A 185 5.35 27.15 11.63
CA SER A 185 4.12 27.32 12.41
C SER A 185 3.67 26.08 13.18
N SER A 186 4.44 24.99 13.12
CA SER A 186 4.08 23.72 13.75
C SER A 186 4.46 23.74 15.22
N SER A 187 3.48 23.91 16.11
CA SER A 187 3.71 23.68 17.54
C SER A 187 3.84 22.19 17.80
N HIS A 188 4.88 21.79 18.53
CA HIS A 188 4.97 20.44 19.07
C HIS A 188 3.78 20.27 20.02
N SER A 189 2.81 19.42 19.66
CA SER A 189 1.58 19.23 20.42
C SER A 189 1.79 18.56 21.78
N GLY A 190 3.03 18.16 22.11
CA GLY A 190 3.37 17.36 23.30
C GLY A 190 2.78 15.95 23.27
N LEU A 191 2.04 15.60 22.23
CA LEU A 191 1.44 14.29 22.03
C LEU A 191 2.48 13.34 21.45
N GLN A 192 2.48 12.10 21.95
CA GLN A 192 3.28 11.04 21.35
C GLN A 192 2.68 10.69 19.99
N SER A 193 3.40 11.04 18.92
CA SER A 193 3.02 10.68 17.56
C SER A 193 3.15 9.17 17.36
N VAL A 194 2.16 8.57 16.69
CA VAL A 194 2.26 7.18 16.25
C VAL A 194 3.00 7.14 14.92
N GLN A 195 4.12 6.42 14.88
CA GLN A 195 4.85 6.18 13.63
C GLN A 195 4.20 5.03 12.84
N ARG A 196 3.91 5.28 11.56
CA ARG A 196 3.52 4.25 10.58
C ARG A 196 4.51 4.28 9.43
N HIS A 197 4.93 3.11 8.97
CA HIS A 197 5.82 2.96 7.81
C HIS A 197 5.00 2.51 6.61
N LEU A 198 4.91 3.38 5.60
CA LEU A 198 4.19 3.14 4.36
C LEU A 198 4.96 3.79 3.21
N PHE A 199 4.67 3.37 1.99
CA PHE A 199 5.26 3.97 0.81
C PHE A 199 4.39 5.11 0.29
N ALA A 200 5.02 6.23 -0.06
CA ALA A 200 4.39 7.30 -0.81
C ALA A 200 4.26 6.94 -2.30
N THR A 201 5.15 6.10 -2.80
CA THR A 201 5.23 5.69 -4.21
C THR A 201 5.51 4.20 -4.36
N ALA A 202 5.18 3.63 -5.52
CA ALA A 202 5.51 2.23 -5.84
C ALA A 202 6.00 2.04 -7.28
N ILE A 203 6.85 1.04 -7.49
CA ILE A 203 7.19 0.56 -8.83
C ILE A 203 6.05 -0.35 -9.29
N THR A 204 5.24 0.15 -10.22
CA THR A 204 4.07 -0.54 -10.74
C THR A 204 4.27 -1.00 -12.19
N PRO A 205 3.37 -1.83 -12.76
CA PRO A 205 3.38 -2.13 -14.18
C PRO A 205 3.38 -0.91 -15.11
N ASP A 206 2.77 0.21 -14.71
CA ASP A 206 2.79 1.47 -15.48
C ASP A 206 4.01 2.36 -15.17
N GLY A 207 4.96 1.86 -14.36
CA GLY A 207 6.13 2.61 -13.88
C GLY A 207 5.96 3.15 -12.46
N PRO A 208 6.88 4.04 -12.01
CA PRO A 208 6.77 4.69 -10.71
C PRO A 208 5.51 5.56 -10.62
N GLN A 209 4.71 5.34 -9.57
CA GLN A 209 3.49 6.07 -9.23
C GLN A 209 3.59 6.61 -7.81
#